data_AF-A4I605-F1
#
_entry.id   AF-A4I605-F1
#
_cell.length_a   1.000
_cell.length_b   1.000
_cell.length_c   1.000
_cell.angle_alpha   90.00
_cell.angle_beta   90.00
_cell.angle_gamma   90.00
#
_symmetry.space_group_name_H-M   'P 1'
#
loop_
_entity.id
_entity.type
_entity.pdbx_description
1 polymer ?
#
loop_
_entity_poly.entity_id
_entity_poly.type
_entity_poly.pdbx_seq_one_letter_code
_entity_poly.pdbx_strand_id
1 'polypeptide(L)'
;MLAKYGDLTVVKDDLTLLEKTESYIAKWRLNRWEFRVPPLLYPSEREKVMLQHETLKALCLNRAEEHKHVLGDIQIVAAITGISPESVREKNRAWLQEEASKLRWKGEVNKAKELRDAFLRLEVYGSRDHRLLERLCCIYGMGMQGTFDEAFSNIIVQDPSTGKLYVDEANPFAELQAYILSRYPQIDLIHDFLGLNVVSGYRPSLGRFLIHCLSKKNSISNPVSNGRVLLYVSASKETLFDYGDSKNQITHDDSIYGLPDFMYVRGSDIFLITISADNHWLRKRQVPHNKQLEGIARRCSFVLGIPLDKVRIRNLLLPPNYVDSSSLRRLTETVLDMSPASVKEAVPWISLYEKELDAQDVDYCELEKTVNEEEWLTL
;
A
#
# COMPACT_ATOMS: atom_id res chain seq x y z
N MET A 1 -3.22 2.62 19.00
CA MET A 1 -2.91 3.73 18.09
C MET A 1 -3.71 4.98 18.40
N LEU A 2 -5.02 5.05 18.10
CA LEU A 2 -5.85 6.23 18.36
C LEU A 2 -5.80 6.68 19.83
N ALA A 3 -5.99 5.76 20.78
CA ALA A 3 -5.91 6.07 22.20
C ALA A 3 -4.52 6.57 22.68
N LYS A 4 -3.45 6.32 21.91
CA LYS A 4 -2.08 6.68 22.29
C LYS A 4 -1.62 8.00 21.66
N TYR A 5 -2.00 8.24 20.41
CA TYR A 5 -1.49 9.36 19.60
C TYR A 5 -2.58 10.36 19.17
N GLY A 6 -3.87 10.05 19.38
CA GLY A 6 -4.99 10.82 18.81
C GLY A 6 -5.11 12.26 19.31
N ASP A 7 -4.63 12.55 20.51
CA ASP A 7 -4.79 13.85 21.18
C ASP A 7 -3.54 14.75 21.07
N LEU A 8 -2.50 14.31 20.36
CA LEU A 8 -1.27 15.09 20.21
C LEU A 8 -1.43 16.22 19.19
N THR A 9 -0.97 17.41 19.55
CA THR A 9 -0.94 18.58 18.67
C THR A 9 0.14 18.44 17.60
N VAL A 10 -0.26 18.57 16.33
CA VAL A 10 0.67 18.59 15.21
C VAL A 10 1.00 20.01 14.80
N VAL A 11 2.27 20.39 14.90
CA VAL A 11 2.74 21.76 14.62
C VAL A 11 3.43 21.88 13.26
N LYS A 12 3.99 20.78 12.72
CA LYS A 12 4.85 20.78 11.53
C LYS A 12 4.18 20.14 10.32
N ASP A 13 4.65 20.47 9.12
CA ASP A 13 4.24 19.79 7.90
C ASP A 13 4.70 18.33 7.87
N ASP A 14 3.98 17.53 7.11
CA ASP A 14 4.12 16.08 7.02
C ASP A 14 5.48 15.65 6.48
N LEU A 15 5.93 16.26 5.40
CA LEU A 15 7.21 15.95 4.78
C LEU A 15 8.38 16.27 5.73
N THR A 16 8.32 17.39 6.43
CA THR A 16 9.35 17.74 7.43
C THR A 16 9.36 16.78 8.61
N LEU A 17 8.20 16.39 9.13
CA LEU A 17 8.11 15.39 10.21
C LEU A 17 8.61 14.01 9.77
N LEU A 18 8.25 13.60 8.55
CA LEU A 18 8.66 12.35 7.95
C LEU A 18 10.17 12.30 7.75
N GLU A 19 10.75 13.31 7.09
CA GLU A 19 12.20 13.40 6.89
C GLU A 19 12.96 13.47 8.22
N LYS A 20 12.45 14.21 9.22
CA LYS A 20 13.05 14.24 10.57
C LYS A 20 13.04 12.85 11.20
N THR A 21 11.92 12.14 11.15
CA THR A 21 11.79 10.79 11.73
C THR A 21 12.67 9.78 11.00
N GLU A 22 12.68 9.79 9.67
CA GLU A 22 13.55 8.94 8.85
C GLU A 22 15.04 9.21 9.12
N SER A 23 15.43 10.46 9.37
CA SER A 23 16.82 10.80 9.70
C SER A 23 17.30 10.19 11.02
N TYR A 24 16.40 9.94 11.97
CA TYR A 24 16.72 9.20 13.19
C TYR A 24 16.96 7.72 12.90
N ILE A 25 16.06 7.10 12.12
CA ILE A 25 16.16 5.70 11.72
C ILE A 25 17.46 5.45 10.94
N ALA A 26 17.81 6.34 10.01
CA ALA A 26 19.03 6.23 9.21
C ALA A 26 20.32 6.28 10.05
N LYS A 27 20.29 6.87 11.26
CA LYS A 27 21.43 6.94 12.19
C LYS A 27 21.50 5.74 13.13
N TRP A 28 20.46 4.91 13.18
CA TRP A 28 20.45 3.74 14.05
C TRP A 28 21.45 2.68 13.58
N ARG A 29 22.11 2.05 14.55
CA ARG A 29 22.83 0.79 14.34
C ARG A 29 21.84 -0.38 14.35
N LEU A 30 22.25 -1.52 13.79
CA LEU A 30 21.39 -2.71 13.70
C LEU A 30 20.84 -3.18 15.06
N ASN A 31 21.60 -3.01 16.14
CA ASN A 31 21.16 -3.37 17.50
C ASN A 31 19.94 -2.56 18.00
N ARG A 32 19.63 -1.40 17.41
CA ARG A 32 18.40 -0.65 17.76
C ARG A 32 17.13 -1.35 17.29
N TRP A 33 17.24 -2.30 16.38
CA TRP A 33 16.14 -3.15 15.93
C TRP A 33 15.94 -4.38 16.82
N GLU A 34 16.92 -4.73 17.66
CA GLU A 34 16.79 -5.83 18.61
C GLU A 34 15.84 -5.47 19.75
N PHE A 35 15.29 -6.50 20.40
CA PHE A 35 14.39 -6.38 21.56
C PHE A 35 13.11 -5.54 21.33
N ARG A 36 12.57 -5.58 20.11
CA ARG A 36 11.30 -4.93 19.72
C ARG A 36 10.10 -5.87 19.70
N VAL A 37 10.32 -7.18 19.77
CA VAL A 37 9.23 -8.16 19.80
C VAL A 37 8.84 -8.45 21.24
N PRO A 38 7.55 -8.33 21.62
CA PRO A 38 7.11 -8.59 22.99
C PRO A 38 7.45 -10.03 23.44
N PRO A 39 8.01 -10.21 24.65
CA PRO A 39 8.53 -11.51 25.09
C PRO A 39 7.45 -12.54 25.47
N LEU A 40 6.23 -12.09 25.75
CA LEU A 40 5.14 -12.91 26.31
C LEU A 40 4.12 -13.40 25.26
N LEU A 41 4.49 -13.38 23.97
CA LEU A 41 3.63 -13.91 22.89
C LEU A 41 3.72 -15.43 22.81
N TYR A 42 2.62 -16.07 22.36
CA TYR A 42 2.66 -17.48 22.02
C TYR A 42 3.62 -17.71 20.84
N PRO A 43 4.28 -18.89 20.73
CA PRO A 43 5.31 -19.13 19.71
C PRO A 43 4.86 -18.80 18.27
N SER A 44 3.66 -19.22 17.86
CA SER A 44 3.13 -18.95 16.51
C SER A 44 2.84 -17.47 16.25
N GLU A 45 2.41 -16.73 17.27
CA GLU A 45 2.17 -15.29 17.16
C GLU A 45 3.50 -14.54 17.11
N ARG A 46 4.45 -14.97 17.94
CA ARG A 46 5.80 -14.41 17.98
C ARG A 46 6.49 -14.51 16.62
N GLU A 47 6.40 -15.65 15.95
CA GLU A 47 6.96 -15.83 14.60
C GLU A 47 6.38 -14.84 13.59
N LYS A 48 5.06 -14.64 13.59
CA LYS A 48 4.39 -13.67 12.70
C LYS A 48 4.82 -12.23 13.00
N VAL A 49 4.88 -11.86 14.28
CA VAL A 49 5.33 -10.52 14.70
C VAL A 49 6.81 -10.30 14.37
N MET A 50 7.65 -11.32 14.52
CA MET A 50 9.05 -11.28 14.09
C MET A 50 9.17 -11.07 12.58
N LEU A 51 8.39 -11.79 11.78
CA LEU A 51 8.40 -11.62 10.32
C LEU A 51 7.93 -10.21 9.93
N GLN A 52 6.86 -9.70 10.53
CA GLN A 52 6.41 -8.32 10.30
C GLN A 52 7.49 -7.29 10.69
N HIS A 53 8.18 -7.51 11.81
CA HIS A 53 9.28 -6.67 12.25
C HIS A 53 10.46 -6.68 11.26
N GLU A 54 10.88 -7.84 10.79
CA GLU A 54 11.95 -7.95 9.79
C GLU A 54 11.56 -7.31 8.45
N THR A 55 10.29 -7.44 8.01
CA THR A 55 9.78 -6.73 6.82
C THR A 55 9.88 -5.21 7.00
N LEU A 56 9.39 -4.67 8.11
CA LEU A 56 9.46 -3.23 8.40
C LEU A 56 10.92 -2.74 8.46
N LYS A 57 11.78 -3.49 9.15
CA LYS A 57 13.22 -3.22 9.24
C LYS A 57 13.87 -3.17 7.86
N ALA A 58 13.61 -4.16 7.01
CA ALA A 58 14.16 -4.20 5.65
C ALA A 58 13.72 -2.98 4.83
N LEU A 59 12.44 -2.61 4.90
CA LEU A 59 11.92 -1.43 4.19
C LEU A 59 12.54 -0.12 4.70
N CYS A 60 12.63 0.06 6.01
CA CYS A 60 13.25 1.24 6.61
C CYS A 60 14.75 1.36 6.28
N LEU A 61 15.49 0.25 6.29
CA LEU A 61 16.91 0.24 5.94
C LEU A 61 17.12 0.50 4.44
N ASN A 62 16.29 -0.08 3.58
CA ASN A 62 16.30 0.19 2.14
C ASN A 62 16.03 1.67 1.85
N ARG A 63 15.02 2.25 2.53
CA ARG A 63 14.71 3.68 2.41
C ARG A 63 15.88 4.56 2.88
N ALA A 64 16.56 4.18 3.97
CA ALA A 64 17.72 4.92 4.46
C ALA A 64 18.88 4.93 3.44
N GLU A 65 19.16 3.79 2.79
CA GLU A 65 20.20 3.70 1.75
C GLU A 65 19.79 4.45 0.48
N GLU A 66 18.54 4.32 0.04
CA GLU A 66 18.00 5.09 -1.10
C GLU A 66 18.10 6.59 -0.84
N HIS A 67 17.71 7.05 0.35
CA HIS A 67 17.81 8.46 0.73
C HIS A 67 19.26 8.97 0.73
N LYS A 68 20.21 8.14 1.17
CA LYS A 68 21.65 8.46 1.11
C LYS A 68 22.14 8.60 -0.33
N HIS A 69 21.68 7.76 -1.26
CA HIS A 69 21.97 7.92 -2.68
C HIS A 69 21.38 9.21 -3.26
N VAL A 70 20.14 9.54 -2.91
CA VAL A 70 19.50 10.81 -3.30
C VAL A 70 20.28 12.03 -2.78
N LEU A 71 20.69 12.02 -1.51
CA LEU A 71 21.53 13.08 -0.94
C LEU A 71 22.90 13.16 -1.63
N GLY A 72 23.49 12.01 -1.97
CA GLY A 72 24.74 11.95 -2.73
C GLY A 72 24.61 12.59 -4.11
N ASP A 73 23.55 12.25 -4.85
CA ASP A 73 23.29 12.84 -6.16
C ASP A 73 22.99 14.35 -6.07
N ILE A 74 22.26 14.81 -5.04
CA ILE A 74 22.04 16.25 -4.79
C ILE A 74 23.38 16.96 -4.57
N GLN A 75 24.28 16.38 -3.78
CA GLN A 75 25.60 16.96 -3.52
C GLN A 75 26.48 16.98 -4.77
N ILE A 76 26.42 15.94 -5.61
CA ILE A 76 27.13 15.90 -6.91
C ILE A 76 26.65 17.05 -7.81
N VAL A 77 25.32 17.22 -7.96
CA VAL A 77 24.76 18.29 -8.79
C VAL A 77 25.14 19.66 -8.24
N ALA A 78 25.01 19.87 -6.92
CA ALA A 78 25.38 21.12 -6.26
C ALA A 78 26.88 21.44 -6.41
N ALA A 79 27.76 20.46 -6.20
CA ALA A 79 29.20 20.64 -6.30
C ALA A 79 29.67 20.92 -7.74
N ILE A 80 29.07 20.28 -8.74
CA ILE A 80 29.45 20.47 -10.15
C ILE A 80 28.96 21.83 -10.68
N THR A 81 27.76 22.25 -10.31
CA THR A 81 27.13 23.46 -10.87
C THR A 81 27.28 24.71 -10.01
N GLY A 82 27.65 24.55 -8.74
CA GLY A 82 27.81 25.64 -7.77
C GLY A 82 26.49 26.20 -7.23
N ILE A 83 25.35 25.53 -7.47
CA ILE A 83 24.07 25.91 -6.88
C ILE A 83 23.94 25.38 -5.45
N SER A 84 23.01 25.94 -4.67
CA SER A 84 22.66 25.42 -3.36
C SER A 84 21.97 24.03 -3.49
N PRO A 85 22.28 23.07 -2.59
CA PRO A 85 21.62 21.76 -2.55
C PRO A 85 20.09 21.84 -2.51
N GLU A 86 19.54 22.84 -1.83
CA GLU A 86 18.10 23.06 -1.69
C GLU A 86 17.43 23.39 -3.03
N SER A 87 18.14 24.09 -3.92
CA SER A 87 17.61 24.52 -5.23
C SER A 87 17.72 23.46 -6.31
N VAL A 88 18.40 22.33 -6.07
CA VAL A 88 18.59 21.25 -7.06
C VAL A 88 17.24 20.68 -7.52
N ARG A 89 16.31 20.46 -6.58
CA ARG A 89 15.00 19.84 -6.85
C ARG A 89 14.07 20.70 -7.69
N GLU A 90 14.29 22.01 -7.74
CA GLU A 90 13.47 22.97 -8.50
C GLU A 90 13.88 23.07 -9.97
N LYS A 91 15.01 22.45 -10.34
CA LYS A 91 15.56 22.56 -11.70
C LYS A 91 14.87 21.61 -12.67
N ASN A 92 14.91 21.98 -13.95
CA ASN A 92 14.29 21.24 -15.03
C ASN A 92 15.32 20.72 -16.04
N ARG A 93 14.86 19.94 -17.02
CA ARG A 93 15.72 19.38 -18.07
C ARG A 93 16.38 20.44 -18.97
N ALA A 94 15.75 21.61 -19.14
CA ALA A 94 16.35 22.70 -19.93
C ALA A 94 17.59 23.28 -19.21
N TRP A 95 17.47 23.52 -17.91
CA TRP A 95 18.60 23.91 -17.05
C TRP A 95 19.73 22.87 -17.09
N LEU A 96 19.40 21.58 -17.02
CA LEU A 96 20.41 20.51 -17.14
C LEU A 96 21.15 20.58 -18.49
N GLN A 97 20.42 20.80 -19.59
CA GLN A 97 21.03 20.90 -20.92
C GLN A 97 21.99 22.08 -21.03
N GLU A 98 21.65 23.23 -20.44
CA GLU A 98 22.53 24.39 -20.39
C GLU A 98 23.80 24.11 -19.58
N GLU A 99 23.68 23.59 -18.37
CA GLU A 99 24.83 23.30 -17.49
C GLU A 99 25.74 22.21 -18.05
N ALA A 100 25.16 21.12 -18.58
CA ALA A 100 25.92 20.07 -19.24
C ALA A 100 26.66 20.59 -20.48
N SER A 101 26.06 21.52 -21.24
CA SER A 101 26.70 22.15 -22.40
C SER A 101 27.84 23.07 -21.98
N LYS A 102 27.69 23.85 -20.90
CA LYS A 102 28.77 24.69 -20.34
C LYS A 102 29.97 23.84 -19.93
N LEU A 103 29.75 22.70 -19.27
CA LEU A 103 30.83 21.79 -18.87
C LEU A 103 31.52 21.16 -20.08
N ARG A 104 30.75 20.73 -21.09
CA ARG A 104 31.33 20.20 -22.33
C ARG A 104 32.12 21.24 -23.10
N TRP A 105 31.65 22.48 -23.15
CA TRP A 105 32.36 23.60 -23.78
C TRP A 105 33.71 23.89 -23.10
N LYS A 106 33.78 23.71 -21.78
CA LYS A 106 35.04 23.81 -20.99
C LYS A 106 35.96 22.59 -21.14
N GLY A 107 35.55 21.55 -21.86
CA GLY A 107 36.30 20.29 -21.98
C GLY A 107 36.10 19.31 -20.82
N GLU A 108 35.22 19.61 -19.86
CA GLU A 108 34.97 18.77 -18.67
C GLU A 108 33.92 17.68 -18.94
N VAL A 109 34.17 16.82 -19.92
CA VAL A 109 33.20 15.82 -20.40
C VAL A 109 32.75 14.83 -19.33
N ASN A 110 33.65 14.40 -18.44
CA ASN A 110 33.33 13.47 -17.36
C ASN A 110 32.36 14.09 -16.35
N LYS A 111 32.59 15.33 -15.93
CA LYS A 111 31.67 16.07 -15.04
C LYS A 111 30.31 16.29 -15.72
N ALA A 112 30.30 16.59 -17.02
CA ALA A 112 29.04 16.73 -17.76
C ALA A 112 28.23 15.43 -17.80
N LYS A 113 28.89 14.28 -17.93
CA LYS A 113 28.24 12.95 -17.85
C LYS A 113 27.73 12.67 -16.44
N GLU A 114 28.56 12.88 -15.44
CA GLU A 114 28.21 12.67 -14.03
C GLU A 114 27.02 13.53 -13.60
N LEU A 115 27.01 14.81 -13.96
CA LEU A 115 25.89 15.73 -13.75
C LEU A 115 24.60 15.18 -14.36
N ARG A 116 24.66 14.74 -15.62
CA ARG A 116 23.49 14.20 -16.32
C ARG A 116 22.98 12.93 -15.67
N ASP A 117 23.86 12.00 -15.36
CA ASP A 117 23.48 10.70 -14.81
C ASP A 117 22.90 10.86 -13.38
N ALA A 118 23.45 11.76 -12.56
CA ALA A 118 22.90 12.11 -11.25
C ALA A 118 21.53 12.81 -11.36
N PHE A 119 21.41 13.80 -12.26
CA PHE A 119 20.15 14.52 -12.44
C PHE A 119 19.02 13.61 -12.94
N LEU A 120 19.30 12.68 -13.86
CA LEU A 120 18.30 11.73 -14.36
C LEU A 120 17.80 10.78 -13.27
N ARG A 121 18.65 10.38 -12.31
CA ARG A 121 18.21 9.60 -11.14
C ARG A 121 17.37 10.45 -10.19
N LEU A 122 17.77 11.70 -9.95
CA LEU A 122 16.99 12.63 -9.12
C LEU A 122 15.62 12.96 -9.70
N GLU A 123 15.45 12.94 -11.02
CA GLU A 123 14.14 13.12 -11.65
C GLU A 123 13.16 12.01 -11.27
N VAL A 124 13.65 10.79 -11.04
CA VAL A 124 12.83 9.62 -10.68
C VAL A 124 12.66 9.50 -9.17
N TYR A 125 13.74 9.64 -8.39
CA TYR A 125 13.77 9.35 -6.95
C TYR A 125 13.87 10.58 -6.05
N GLY A 126 14.18 11.75 -6.62
CA GLY A 126 14.58 12.94 -5.88
C GLY A 126 13.44 13.75 -5.27
N SER A 127 12.19 13.43 -5.62
CA SER A 127 11.03 14.12 -5.05
C SER A 127 10.89 13.86 -3.55
N ARG A 128 10.50 14.88 -2.78
CA ARG A 128 10.35 14.75 -1.32
C ARG A 128 9.22 13.78 -0.95
N ASP A 129 8.21 13.66 -1.79
CA ASP A 129 7.05 12.78 -1.65
C ASP A 129 7.21 11.44 -2.38
N HIS A 130 8.40 11.12 -2.90
CA HIS A 130 8.66 9.81 -3.50
C HIS A 130 8.27 8.69 -2.51
N ARG A 131 7.37 7.79 -2.97
CA ARG A 131 6.79 6.68 -2.18
C ARG A 131 6.21 7.12 -0.83
N LEU A 132 5.56 8.29 -0.78
CA LEU A 132 5.04 8.90 0.45
C LEU A 132 4.19 7.94 1.27
N LEU A 133 3.16 7.31 0.66
CA LEU A 133 2.25 6.43 1.39
C LEU A 133 2.98 5.23 2.01
N GLU A 134 3.94 4.63 1.30
CA GLU A 134 4.68 3.49 1.81
C GLU A 134 5.56 3.87 3.00
N ARG A 135 6.21 5.04 2.93
CA ARG A 135 7.01 5.58 4.02
C ARG A 135 6.14 5.86 5.24
N LEU A 136 4.98 6.49 5.06
CA LEU A 136 4.01 6.71 6.14
C LEU A 136 3.51 5.38 6.73
N CYS A 137 3.23 4.38 5.90
CA CYS A 137 2.82 3.05 6.35
C CYS A 137 3.92 2.31 7.11
N CYS A 138 5.21 2.48 6.75
CA CYS A 138 6.32 1.95 7.53
C CYS A 138 6.36 2.55 8.93
N ILE A 139 6.26 3.89 9.03
CA ILE A 139 6.21 4.59 10.32
C ILE A 139 4.98 4.14 11.11
N TYR A 140 3.80 4.12 10.50
CA TYR A 140 2.57 3.62 11.12
C TYR A 140 2.73 2.19 11.65
N GLY A 141 3.34 1.28 10.86
CA GLY A 141 3.64 -0.09 11.25
C GLY A 141 4.57 -0.17 12.47
N MET A 142 5.62 0.65 12.53
CA MET A 142 6.46 0.78 13.73
C MET A 142 5.63 1.25 14.95
N GLY A 143 4.68 2.16 14.74
CA GLY A 143 3.74 2.62 15.77
C GLY A 143 2.85 1.48 16.28
N MET A 144 2.34 0.64 15.37
CA MET A 144 1.52 -0.52 15.73
C MET A 144 2.27 -1.55 16.57
N GLN A 145 3.58 -1.72 16.35
CA GLN A 145 4.39 -2.60 17.21
C GLN A 145 4.50 -2.07 18.65
N GLY A 146 4.34 -0.77 18.86
CA GLY A 146 4.26 -0.15 20.19
C GLY A 146 5.58 -0.05 20.95
N THR A 147 6.66 -0.63 20.44
CA THR A 147 7.98 -0.74 21.11
C THR A 147 9.04 0.26 20.63
N PHE A 148 8.69 1.13 19.67
CA PHE A 148 9.63 2.06 19.05
C PHE A 148 9.58 3.48 19.59
N ASP A 149 8.55 3.84 20.36
CA ASP A 149 8.26 5.22 20.73
C ASP A 149 9.44 5.91 21.45
N GLU A 150 9.97 5.23 22.47
CA GLU A 150 11.11 5.71 23.27
C GLU A 150 12.43 5.75 22.49
N ALA A 151 12.49 5.15 21.29
CA ALA A 151 13.70 5.16 20.47
C ALA A 151 13.91 6.50 19.72
N PHE A 152 12.91 7.39 19.74
CA PHE A 152 12.92 8.67 19.03
C PHE A 152 13.00 9.91 19.94
N SER A 153 13.08 9.72 21.26
CA SER A 153 13.17 10.79 22.25
C SER A 153 14.38 10.62 23.17
N ASN A 154 14.66 11.63 24.00
CA ASN A 154 15.72 11.62 25.00
C ASN A 154 17.13 11.46 24.40
N ILE A 155 17.39 12.15 23.28
CA ILE A 155 18.63 12.02 22.52
C ILE A 155 19.58 13.15 22.89
N ILE A 156 20.81 12.80 23.26
CA ILE A 156 21.87 13.79 23.53
C ILE A 156 22.32 14.39 22.20
N VAL A 157 22.16 15.69 22.07
CA VAL A 157 22.50 16.46 20.87
C VAL A 157 23.44 17.61 21.23
N GLN A 158 24.26 18.01 20.25
CA GLN A 158 25.14 19.15 20.36
C GLN A 158 24.55 20.32 19.58
N ASP A 159 24.39 21.47 20.23
CA ASP A 159 24.03 22.71 19.57
C ASP A 159 25.19 23.13 18.64
N PRO A 160 24.96 23.25 17.32
CA PRO A 160 26.03 23.60 16.37
C PRO A 160 26.58 25.01 16.56
N SER A 161 25.82 25.93 17.16
CA SER A 161 26.22 27.32 17.36
C SER A 161 27.03 27.54 18.64
N THR A 162 26.67 26.84 19.72
CA THR A 162 27.29 27.02 21.05
C THR A 162 28.21 25.87 21.45
N GLY A 163 28.13 24.72 20.76
CA GLY A 163 28.83 23.48 21.11
C GLY A 163 28.31 22.80 22.38
N LYS A 164 27.28 23.35 23.04
CA LYS A 164 26.71 22.81 24.27
C LYS A 164 25.92 21.53 24.00
N LEU A 165 26.06 20.56 24.90
CA LEU A 165 25.29 19.33 24.90
C LEU A 165 23.98 19.54 25.66
N TYR A 166 22.87 19.06 25.12
CA TYR A 166 21.58 19.02 25.78
C TYR A 166 20.82 17.75 25.40
N VAL A 167 19.76 17.43 26.16
CA VAL A 167 18.87 16.30 25.86
C VAL A 167 17.69 16.85 25.06
N ASP A 168 17.50 16.37 23.82
CA ASP A 168 16.31 16.66 23.03
C ASP A 168 15.19 15.71 23.49
N GLU A 169 14.20 16.29 24.17
CA GLU A 169 12.99 15.58 24.63
C GLU A 169 11.90 15.51 23.54
N ALA A 170 12.09 16.21 22.40
CA ALA A 170 11.11 16.18 21.32
C ALA A 170 11.00 14.77 20.72
N ASN A 171 9.77 14.33 20.46
CA ASN A 171 9.47 13.04 19.85
C ASN A 171 8.79 13.24 18.48
N PRO A 172 9.58 13.40 17.39
CA PRO A 172 9.02 13.58 16.05
C PRO A 172 8.21 12.37 15.57
N PHE A 173 8.51 11.17 16.09
CA PHE A 173 7.76 9.96 15.76
C PHE A 173 6.34 10.03 16.31
N ALA A 174 6.16 10.41 17.58
CA ALA A 174 4.84 10.57 18.16
C ALA A 174 4.01 11.66 17.47
N GLU A 175 4.62 12.80 17.13
CA GLU A 175 3.98 13.87 16.34
C GLU A 175 3.54 13.36 14.95
N LEU A 176 4.40 12.57 14.28
CA LEU A 176 4.10 12.01 12.96
C LEU A 176 2.99 10.94 13.02
N GLN A 177 2.95 10.10 14.06
CA GLN A 177 1.85 9.14 14.26
C GLN A 177 0.50 9.85 14.40
N ALA A 178 0.46 10.93 15.18
CA ALA A 178 -0.74 11.75 15.35
C ALA A 178 -1.18 12.41 14.03
N TYR A 179 -0.21 12.90 13.26
CA TYR A 179 -0.47 13.43 11.93
C TYR A 179 -1.07 12.37 10.99
N ILE A 180 -0.45 11.18 10.94
CA ILE A 180 -0.90 10.08 10.09
C ILE A 180 -2.35 9.72 10.42
N LEU A 181 -2.68 9.53 11.70
CA LEU A 181 -4.03 9.14 12.13
C LEU A 181 -5.09 10.20 11.85
N SER A 182 -4.74 11.49 11.97
CA SER A 182 -5.68 12.59 11.70
C SER A 182 -5.90 12.83 10.20
N ARG A 183 -4.87 12.68 9.37
CA ARG A 183 -4.92 12.97 7.94
C ARG A 183 -5.32 11.78 7.07
N TYR A 184 -4.94 10.58 7.48
CA TYR A 184 -5.18 9.33 6.73
C TYR A 184 -6.03 8.37 7.57
N PRO A 185 -7.36 8.60 7.67
CA PRO A 185 -8.25 7.77 8.48
C PRO A 185 -8.33 6.30 8.02
N GLN A 186 -7.86 6.01 6.81
CA GLN A 186 -7.81 4.67 6.21
C GLN A 186 -6.38 4.11 6.13
N ILE A 187 -5.43 4.66 6.91
CA ILE A 187 -4.02 4.25 6.85
C ILE A 187 -3.82 2.76 7.15
N ASP A 188 -4.70 2.17 7.97
CA ASP A 188 -4.71 0.74 8.27
C ASP A 188 -5.04 -0.10 7.03
N LEU A 189 -5.98 0.35 6.19
CA LEU A 189 -6.28 -0.29 4.91
C LEU A 189 -5.08 -0.22 3.96
N ILE A 190 -4.44 0.94 3.88
CA ILE A 190 -3.26 1.16 3.01
C ILE A 190 -2.10 0.29 3.49
N HIS A 191 -1.83 0.25 4.80
CA HIS A 191 -0.81 -0.59 5.41
C HIS A 191 -0.99 -2.06 5.04
N ASP A 192 -2.23 -2.55 5.12
CA ASP A 192 -2.57 -3.92 4.77
C ASP A 192 -2.45 -4.19 3.26
N PHE A 193 -2.92 -3.27 2.42
CA PHE A 193 -2.80 -3.37 0.96
C PHE A 193 -1.35 -3.32 0.46
N LEU A 194 -0.46 -2.64 1.16
CA LEU A 194 0.98 -2.70 0.89
C LEU A 194 1.64 -4.03 1.32
N GLY A 195 0.89 -4.94 1.95
CA GLY A 195 1.39 -6.23 2.42
C GLY A 195 2.16 -6.18 3.72
N LEU A 196 2.03 -5.11 4.51
CA LEU A 196 2.72 -4.97 5.79
C LEU A 196 2.03 -5.72 6.94
N ASN A 197 0.80 -6.18 6.73
CA ASN A 197 0.09 -7.02 7.70
C ASN A 197 0.27 -8.51 7.39
N VAL A 198 1.39 -9.04 7.86
CA VAL A 198 1.74 -10.46 7.74
C VAL A 198 0.85 -11.36 8.62
N VAL A 199 0.22 -10.80 9.66
CA VAL A 199 -0.51 -11.60 10.67
C VAL A 199 -1.83 -12.14 10.12
N SER A 200 -2.64 -11.26 9.52
CA SER A 200 -3.97 -11.57 8.97
C SER A 200 -4.08 -11.40 7.46
N GLY A 201 -3.05 -10.83 6.81
CA GLY A 201 -3.14 -10.38 5.43
C GLY A 201 -4.14 -9.23 5.27
N TYR A 202 -4.43 -8.90 4.01
CA TYR A 202 -5.26 -7.75 3.67
C TYR A 202 -6.75 -8.08 3.50
N ARG A 203 -7.15 -9.36 3.53
CA ARG A 203 -8.56 -9.78 3.30
C ARG A 203 -9.58 -9.05 4.18
N PRO A 204 -9.38 -8.93 5.52
CA PRO A 204 -10.34 -8.19 6.35
C PRO A 204 -10.42 -6.70 5.97
N SER A 205 -9.29 -6.11 5.60
CA SER A 205 -9.19 -4.73 5.14
C SER A 205 -9.83 -4.55 3.76
N LEU A 206 -9.74 -5.52 2.86
CA LEU A 206 -10.47 -5.54 1.59
C LEU A 206 -11.99 -5.52 1.82
N GLY A 207 -12.50 -6.35 2.73
CA GLY A 207 -13.92 -6.35 3.08
C GLY A 207 -14.42 -4.98 3.56
N ARG A 208 -13.66 -4.34 4.47
CA ARG A 208 -13.97 -2.97 4.96
C ARG A 208 -13.87 -1.91 3.86
N PHE A 209 -12.87 -2.03 2.99
CA PHE A 209 -12.69 -1.15 1.84
C PHE A 209 -13.88 -1.23 0.87
N LEU A 210 -14.33 -2.45 0.54
CA LEU A 210 -15.48 -2.67 -0.33
C LEU A 210 -16.77 -2.08 0.25
N ILE A 211 -17.02 -2.30 1.55
CA ILE A 211 -18.16 -1.69 2.25
C ILE A 211 -18.07 -0.17 2.16
N HIS A 212 -16.91 0.43 2.47
CA HIS A 212 -16.72 1.88 2.42
C HIS A 212 -17.01 2.46 1.03
N CYS A 213 -16.44 1.88 -0.02
CA CYS A 213 -16.66 2.33 -1.40
C CYS A 213 -18.14 2.23 -1.80
N LEU A 214 -18.79 1.10 -1.49
CA LEU A 214 -20.21 0.89 -1.81
C LEU A 214 -21.14 1.80 -1.01
N SER A 215 -20.84 2.05 0.27
CA SER A 215 -21.56 3.01 1.10
C SER A 215 -21.46 4.42 0.53
N LYS A 216 -20.26 4.84 0.09
CA LYS A 216 -20.07 6.15 -0.57
C LYS A 216 -20.81 6.22 -1.90
N LYS A 217 -20.69 5.19 -2.74
CA LYS A 217 -21.39 5.10 -4.04
C LYS A 217 -22.91 5.24 -3.88
N ASN A 218 -23.49 4.61 -2.86
CA ASN A 218 -24.93 4.56 -2.65
C ASN A 218 -25.44 5.57 -1.60
N SER A 219 -24.61 6.52 -1.16
CA SER A 219 -24.97 7.53 -0.13
C SER A 219 -25.53 6.93 1.17
N ILE A 220 -24.98 5.79 1.61
CA ILE A 220 -25.38 5.08 2.82
C ILE A 220 -24.48 5.52 3.97
N SER A 221 -25.05 6.13 5.01
CA SER A 221 -24.32 6.57 6.20
C SER A 221 -23.95 5.42 7.14
N ASN A 222 -24.88 4.48 7.36
CA ASN A 222 -24.74 3.35 8.28
C ASN A 222 -25.06 2.04 7.56
N PRO A 223 -24.09 1.41 6.88
CA PRO A 223 -24.32 0.12 6.25
C PRO A 223 -24.67 -0.93 7.32
N VAL A 224 -25.78 -1.62 7.12
CA VAL A 224 -26.20 -2.72 8.00
C VAL A 224 -25.68 -4.04 7.40
N SER A 225 -24.75 -4.68 8.09
CA SER A 225 -24.32 -6.05 7.78
C SER A 225 -25.20 -7.06 8.51
N ASN A 226 -25.53 -8.17 7.85
CA ASN A 226 -26.20 -9.31 8.47
C ASN A 226 -25.37 -10.59 8.25
N GLY A 227 -24.62 -10.99 9.27
CA GLY A 227 -23.72 -12.13 9.20
C GLY A 227 -22.69 -11.97 8.07
N ARG A 228 -22.73 -12.87 7.09
CA ARG A 228 -21.84 -12.84 5.91
C ARG A 228 -22.31 -11.93 4.79
N VAL A 229 -23.55 -11.41 4.85
CA VAL A 229 -23.97 -10.35 3.93
C VAL A 229 -23.43 -9.05 4.47
N LEU A 230 -22.35 -8.57 3.86
CA LEU A 230 -21.63 -7.38 4.29
C LEU A 230 -22.40 -6.10 4.00
N LEU A 231 -23.09 -6.05 2.86
CA LEU A 231 -23.88 -4.90 2.43
C LEU A 231 -24.97 -5.33 1.46
N TYR A 232 -26.17 -4.78 1.61
CA TYR A 232 -27.31 -4.97 0.72
C TYR A 232 -27.96 -3.62 0.40
N VAL A 233 -28.11 -3.31 -0.89
CA VAL A 233 -28.76 -2.08 -1.36
C VAL A 233 -29.91 -2.46 -2.28
N SER A 234 -31.13 -2.34 -1.76
CA SER A 234 -32.35 -2.69 -2.50
C SER A 234 -32.53 -1.83 -3.76
N ALA A 235 -32.26 -0.53 -3.66
CA ALA A 235 -32.50 0.44 -4.74
C ALA A 235 -31.64 0.17 -6.00
N SER A 236 -30.37 -0.17 -5.81
CA SER A 236 -29.43 -0.49 -6.89
C SER A 236 -29.30 -2.00 -7.18
N LYS A 237 -30.03 -2.85 -6.43
CA LYS A 237 -29.90 -4.31 -6.47
C LYS A 237 -28.46 -4.77 -6.30
N GLU A 238 -27.78 -4.18 -5.32
CA GLU A 238 -26.38 -4.50 -5.01
C GLU A 238 -26.29 -5.36 -3.75
N THR A 239 -25.47 -6.40 -3.78
CA THR A 239 -25.22 -7.28 -2.64
C THR A 239 -23.75 -7.64 -2.57
N LEU A 240 -23.11 -7.41 -1.42
CA LEU A 240 -21.77 -7.86 -1.11
C LEU A 240 -21.83 -8.99 -0.08
N PHE A 241 -21.25 -10.13 -0.41
CA PHE A 241 -21.25 -11.33 0.41
C PHE A 241 -19.81 -11.79 0.69
N ASP A 242 -19.50 -12.02 1.96
CA ASP A 242 -18.27 -12.68 2.41
C ASP A 242 -18.48 -14.21 2.31
N TYR A 243 -17.80 -14.85 1.35
CA TYR A 243 -17.93 -16.30 1.16
C TYR A 243 -17.10 -17.07 2.18
N GLY A 244 -15.84 -16.69 2.33
CA GLY A 244 -14.89 -17.28 3.27
C GLY A 244 -13.45 -16.97 2.90
N ASP A 245 -12.51 -17.44 3.71
CA ASP A 245 -11.08 -17.30 3.44
C ASP A 245 -10.61 -18.42 2.51
N SER A 246 -10.47 -18.10 1.22
CA SER A 246 -10.13 -19.09 0.20
C SER A 246 -8.73 -19.65 0.40
N LYS A 247 -7.79 -18.81 0.87
CA LYS A 247 -6.38 -19.14 1.09
C LYS A 247 -6.22 -20.21 2.16
N ASN A 248 -6.98 -20.09 3.26
CA ASN A 248 -6.96 -21.10 4.32
C ASN A 248 -7.79 -22.33 3.96
N GLN A 249 -8.90 -22.19 3.25
CA GLN A 249 -9.75 -23.34 2.92
C GLN A 249 -9.11 -24.29 1.90
N ILE A 250 -8.42 -23.76 0.90
CA ILE A 250 -7.89 -24.59 -0.18
C ILE A 250 -6.75 -25.52 0.24
N THR A 251 -6.04 -25.18 1.32
CA THR A 251 -4.96 -26.02 1.87
C THR A 251 -5.48 -27.17 2.72
N HIS A 252 -6.73 -27.09 3.19
CA HIS A 252 -7.33 -28.12 4.06
C HIS A 252 -8.09 -29.20 3.30
N ASP A 253 -8.54 -28.93 2.07
CA ASP A 253 -9.31 -29.89 1.29
C ASP A 253 -8.87 -29.91 -0.18
N ASP A 254 -8.27 -31.03 -0.59
CA ASP A 254 -7.77 -31.23 -1.95
C ASP A 254 -8.87 -31.39 -3.01
N SER A 255 -10.12 -31.61 -2.60
CA SER A 255 -11.24 -31.84 -3.52
C SER A 255 -11.98 -30.57 -3.92
N ILE A 256 -11.70 -29.43 -3.29
CA ILE A 256 -12.43 -28.19 -3.55
C ILE A 256 -11.77 -27.40 -4.69
N TYR A 257 -12.63 -26.94 -5.62
CA TYR A 257 -12.31 -26.07 -6.75
C TYR A 257 -13.26 -24.87 -6.76
N GLY A 258 -12.75 -23.68 -7.10
CA GLY A 258 -13.59 -22.49 -7.28
C GLY A 258 -14.07 -21.87 -5.97
N LEU A 259 -13.14 -21.41 -5.14
CA LEU A 259 -13.42 -20.80 -3.84
C LEU A 259 -13.17 -19.28 -3.90
N PRO A 260 -14.20 -18.45 -4.15
CA PRO A 260 -14.04 -17.00 -4.04
C PRO A 260 -13.95 -16.58 -2.57
N ASP A 261 -13.32 -15.43 -2.33
CA ASP A 261 -13.32 -14.79 -1.02
C ASP A 261 -14.59 -13.95 -0.81
N PHE A 262 -14.96 -13.16 -1.83
CA PHE A 262 -16.15 -12.33 -1.83
C PHE A 262 -16.96 -12.55 -3.11
N MET A 263 -18.28 -12.45 -2.98
CA MET A 263 -19.20 -12.37 -4.11
C MET A 263 -19.87 -11.00 -4.11
N TYR A 264 -19.78 -10.28 -5.22
CA TYR A 264 -20.46 -9.00 -5.40
C TYR A 264 -21.46 -9.11 -6.55
N VAL A 265 -22.71 -8.78 -6.28
CA VAL A 265 -23.78 -8.74 -7.28
C VAL A 265 -24.22 -7.30 -7.48
N ARG A 266 -24.31 -6.87 -8.74
CA ARG A 266 -24.71 -5.54 -9.18
C ARG A 266 -25.74 -5.67 -10.29
N GLY A 267 -27.03 -5.59 -9.95
CA GLY A 267 -28.10 -5.80 -10.93
C GLY A 267 -28.05 -7.22 -11.52
N SER A 268 -27.63 -7.34 -12.78
CA SER A 268 -27.46 -8.64 -13.46
C SER A 268 -26.01 -9.14 -13.51
N ASP A 269 -25.07 -8.35 -13.02
CA ASP A 269 -23.64 -8.65 -13.04
C ASP A 269 -23.22 -9.31 -11.73
N ILE A 270 -22.48 -10.40 -11.82
CA ILE A 270 -21.95 -11.17 -10.68
C ILE A 270 -20.43 -11.20 -10.78
N PHE A 271 -19.76 -10.81 -9.71
CA PHE A 271 -18.31 -10.83 -9.59
C PHE A 271 -17.88 -11.77 -8.48
N LEU A 272 -16.95 -12.68 -8.81
CA LEU A 272 -16.31 -13.58 -7.86
C LEU A 272 -14.89 -13.07 -7.59
N ILE A 273 -14.69 -12.44 -6.44
CA ILE A 273 -13.41 -11.84 -6.04
C ILE A 273 -12.62 -12.87 -5.26
N THR A 274 -11.45 -13.24 -5.76
CA THR A 274 -10.60 -14.29 -5.19
C THR A 274 -9.22 -13.73 -4.90
N ILE A 275 -8.75 -13.92 -3.67
CA ILE A 275 -7.38 -13.62 -3.26
C ILE A 275 -6.54 -14.86 -3.54
N SER A 276 -5.50 -14.69 -4.36
CA SER A 276 -4.65 -15.81 -4.75
C SER A 276 -3.94 -16.44 -3.54
N ALA A 277 -3.71 -17.74 -3.59
CA ALA A 277 -2.92 -18.46 -2.60
C ALA A 277 -1.43 -18.20 -2.82
N ASP A 278 -0.64 -18.29 -1.75
CA ASP A 278 0.83 -18.18 -1.84
C ASP A 278 1.42 -19.34 -2.67
N ASN A 279 0.80 -20.52 -2.59
CA ASN A 279 1.26 -21.70 -3.29
C ASN A 279 0.79 -21.70 -4.75
N HIS A 280 1.74 -21.53 -5.67
CA HIS A 280 1.49 -21.55 -7.13
C HIS A 280 0.69 -22.76 -7.63
N TRP A 281 0.87 -23.95 -7.03
CA TRP A 281 0.13 -25.15 -7.41
C TRP A 281 -1.38 -25.07 -7.08
N LEU A 282 -1.74 -24.30 -6.06
CA LEU A 282 -3.12 -24.16 -5.58
C LEU A 282 -3.88 -23.05 -6.30
N ARG A 283 -3.19 -22.08 -6.90
CA ARG A 283 -3.82 -20.91 -7.57
C ARG A 283 -4.81 -21.32 -8.66
N LYS A 284 -4.44 -22.29 -9.50
CA LYS A 284 -5.31 -22.82 -10.57
C LYS A 284 -6.58 -23.50 -10.04
N ARG A 285 -6.54 -24.02 -8.81
CA ARG A 285 -7.70 -24.66 -8.16
C ARG A 285 -8.65 -23.63 -7.54
N GLN A 286 -8.16 -22.45 -7.15
CA GLN A 286 -9.02 -21.39 -6.61
C GLN A 286 -9.96 -20.79 -7.66
N VAL A 287 -9.53 -20.73 -8.92
CA VAL A 287 -10.33 -20.17 -10.01
C VAL A 287 -11.42 -21.18 -10.42
N PRO A 288 -12.71 -20.81 -10.38
CA PRO A 288 -13.79 -21.71 -10.74
C PRO A 288 -13.79 -22.02 -12.24
N HIS A 289 -14.10 -23.28 -12.57
CA HIS A 289 -14.28 -23.70 -13.97
C HIS A 289 -15.58 -23.12 -14.56
N ASN A 290 -15.66 -22.96 -15.90
CA ASN A 290 -16.83 -22.37 -16.57
C ASN A 290 -18.16 -23.05 -16.21
N LYS A 291 -18.20 -24.39 -16.14
CA LYS A 291 -19.36 -25.15 -15.63
C LYS A 291 -19.79 -24.76 -14.21
N GLN A 292 -18.85 -24.42 -13.32
CA GLN A 292 -19.17 -23.93 -11.98
C GLN A 292 -19.73 -22.51 -12.04
N LEU A 293 -19.14 -21.63 -12.87
CA LEU A 293 -19.65 -20.28 -13.11
C LEU A 293 -21.09 -20.30 -13.64
N GLU A 294 -21.40 -21.14 -14.63
CA GLU A 294 -22.77 -21.34 -15.13
C GLU A 294 -23.72 -21.78 -14.01
N GLY A 295 -23.28 -22.72 -13.17
CA GLY A 295 -24.06 -23.21 -12.04
C GLY A 295 -24.28 -22.15 -10.96
N ILE A 296 -23.31 -21.25 -10.73
CA ILE A 296 -23.45 -20.10 -9.82
C ILE A 296 -24.44 -19.09 -10.43
N ALA A 297 -24.24 -18.69 -11.68
CA ALA A 297 -25.10 -17.76 -12.39
C ALA A 297 -26.57 -18.23 -12.42
N ARG A 298 -26.82 -19.51 -12.66
CA ARG A 298 -28.17 -20.10 -12.64
C ARG A 298 -28.80 -20.05 -11.25
N ARG A 299 -28.03 -20.34 -10.20
CA ARG A 299 -28.50 -20.23 -8.81
C ARG A 299 -28.79 -18.79 -8.41
N CYS A 300 -27.93 -17.85 -8.80
CA CYS A 300 -28.16 -16.42 -8.57
C CYS A 300 -29.41 -15.94 -9.30
N SER A 301 -29.67 -16.41 -10.52
CA SER A 301 -30.94 -16.14 -11.23
C SER A 301 -32.15 -16.60 -10.42
N PHE A 302 -32.13 -17.83 -9.89
CA PHE A 302 -33.24 -18.36 -9.09
C PHE A 302 -33.44 -17.63 -7.76
N VAL A 303 -32.36 -17.25 -7.08
CA VAL A 303 -32.43 -16.61 -5.76
C VAL A 303 -32.74 -15.12 -5.86
N LEU A 304 -32.14 -14.42 -6.82
CA LEU A 304 -32.22 -12.96 -6.95
C LEU A 304 -33.28 -12.50 -7.97
N GLY A 305 -33.92 -13.43 -8.68
CA GLY A 305 -34.94 -13.13 -9.68
C GLY A 305 -34.41 -12.42 -10.93
N ILE A 306 -33.12 -12.60 -11.23
CA ILE A 306 -32.50 -12.03 -12.44
C ILE A 306 -32.85 -12.96 -13.62
N PRO A 307 -33.39 -12.46 -14.75
CA PRO A 307 -33.64 -13.27 -15.94
C PRO A 307 -32.37 -13.97 -16.41
N LEU A 308 -32.45 -15.29 -16.69
CA LEU A 308 -31.29 -16.12 -17.03
C LEU A 308 -30.48 -15.54 -18.22
N ASP A 309 -31.19 -15.05 -19.24
CA ASP A 309 -30.65 -14.44 -20.46
C ASP A 309 -29.87 -13.14 -20.24
N LYS A 310 -29.92 -12.59 -19.02
CA LYS A 310 -29.25 -11.34 -18.64
C LYS A 310 -28.14 -11.54 -17.63
N VAL A 311 -28.01 -12.72 -17.02
CA VAL A 311 -27.01 -12.94 -15.98
C VAL A 311 -25.63 -13.00 -16.63
N ARG A 312 -24.72 -12.15 -16.14
CA ARG A 312 -23.32 -12.16 -16.52
C ARG A 312 -22.48 -12.41 -15.27
N ILE A 313 -21.53 -13.34 -15.36
CA ILE A 313 -20.62 -13.66 -14.25
C ILE A 313 -19.17 -13.54 -14.69
N ARG A 314 -18.32 -13.01 -13.81
CA ARG A 314 -16.89 -12.83 -14.06
C ARG A 314 -16.06 -13.10 -12.80
N ASN A 315 -14.87 -13.65 -13.01
CA ASN A 315 -13.85 -13.78 -11.98
C ASN A 315 -13.03 -12.48 -11.86
N LEU A 316 -12.59 -12.17 -10.65
CA LEU A 316 -11.54 -11.21 -10.37
C LEU A 316 -10.51 -11.90 -9.49
N LEU A 317 -9.28 -12.03 -9.99
CA LEU A 317 -8.15 -12.54 -9.22
C LEU A 317 -7.31 -11.37 -8.69
N LEU A 318 -6.96 -11.41 -7.41
CA LEU A 318 -6.13 -10.43 -6.70
C LEU A 318 -4.83 -11.07 -6.19
N PRO A 319 -3.75 -10.29 -5.98
CA PRO A 319 -2.47 -10.82 -5.53
C PRO A 319 -2.55 -11.42 -4.12
N PRO A 320 -1.66 -12.34 -3.75
CA PRO A 320 -1.81 -13.12 -2.52
C PRO A 320 -1.55 -12.34 -1.23
N ASN A 321 -0.61 -11.40 -1.24
CA ASN A 321 -0.09 -10.77 -0.01
C ASN A 321 -0.21 -9.25 0.02
N TYR A 322 -0.57 -8.63 -1.10
CA TYR A 322 -0.74 -7.18 -1.24
C TYR A 322 -1.82 -6.90 -2.29
N VAL A 323 -2.15 -5.63 -2.52
CA VAL A 323 -3.00 -5.19 -3.63
C VAL A 323 -2.27 -4.09 -4.37
N ASP A 324 -1.99 -4.30 -5.66
CA ASP A 324 -1.35 -3.29 -6.50
C ASP A 324 -2.36 -2.23 -6.98
N SER A 325 -1.85 -1.11 -7.49
CA SER A 325 -2.65 0.01 -7.97
C SER A 325 -3.59 -0.38 -9.13
N SER A 326 -3.18 -1.32 -9.98
CA SER A 326 -4.01 -1.77 -11.12
C SER A 326 -5.17 -2.63 -10.64
N SER A 327 -4.94 -3.52 -9.68
CA SER A 327 -5.98 -4.31 -9.01
C SER A 327 -6.98 -3.43 -8.27
N LEU A 328 -6.52 -2.41 -7.53
CA LEU A 328 -7.41 -1.44 -6.88
C LEU A 328 -8.27 -0.69 -7.90
N ARG A 329 -7.68 -0.24 -9.02
CA ARG A 329 -8.43 0.43 -10.08
C ARG A 329 -9.46 -0.48 -10.72
N ARG A 330 -9.09 -1.72 -11.05
CA ARG A 330 -10.02 -2.71 -11.62
C ARG A 330 -11.18 -2.99 -10.67
N LEU A 331 -10.89 -3.10 -9.38
CA LEU A 331 -11.90 -3.30 -8.35
C LEU A 331 -12.86 -2.10 -8.25
N THR A 332 -12.36 -0.86 -8.17
CA THR A 332 -13.21 0.31 -8.00
C THR A 332 -13.96 0.71 -9.27
N GLU A 333 -13.27 0.74 -10.41
CA GLU A 333 -13.84 1.22 -11.67
C GLU A 333 -14.64 0.12 -12.39
N THR A 334 -14.12 -1.10 -12.50
CA THR A 334 -14.79 -2.19 -13.25
C THR A 334 -15.81 -2.93 -12.41
N VAL A 335 -15.42 -3.38 -11.21
CA VAL A 335 -16.31 -4.18 -10.34
C VAL A 335 -17.36 -3.29 -9.68
N LEU A 336 -16.93 -2.22 -8.99
CA LEU A 336 -17.87 -1.35 -8.27
C LEU A 336 -18.57 -0.31 -9.15
N ASP A 337 -18.22 -0.16 -10.43
CA ASP A 337 -18.80 0.83 -11.36
C ASP A 337 -18.65 2.29 -10.91
N MET A 338 -17.55 2.62 -10.25
CA MET A 338 -17.33 3.98 -9.77
C MET A 338 -16.59 4.79 -10.82
N SER A 339 -17.07 6.01 -11.11
CA SER A 339 -16.31 6.94 -11.95
C SER A 339 -14.98 7.32 -11.27
N PRO A 340 -13.91 7.61 -12.02
CA PRO A 340 -12.63 8.01 -11.42
C PRO A 340 -12.75 9.20 -10.45
N ALA A 341 -13.68 10.13 -10.72
CA ALA A 341 -13.98 11.24 -9.82
C ALA A 341 -14.63 10.77 -8.51
N SER A 342 -15.62 9.88 -8.58
CA SER A 342 -16.27 9.28 -7.40
C SER A 342 -15.29 8.43 -6.57
N VAL A 343 -14.36 7.73 -7.23
CA VAL A 343 -13.30 6.98 -6.54
C VAL A 343 -12.39 7.94 -5.78
N LYS A 344 -11.94 9.02 -6.40
CA LYS A 344 -11.08 10.03 -5.75
C LYS A 344 -11.78 10.73 -4.58
N GLU A 345 -13.09 10.94 -4.67
CA GLU A 345 -13.88 11.49 -3.56
C GLU A 345 -14.02 10.50 -2.39
N ALA A 346 -14.32 9.24 -2.69
CA ALA A 346 -14.48 8.19 -1.68
C ALA A 346 -13.15 7.78 -1.03
N VAL A 347 -12.08 7.76 -1.82
CA VAL A 347 -10.75 7.22 -1.48
C VAL A 347 -9.66 8.18 -1.96
N PRO A 348 -9.44 9.32 -1.29
CA PRO A 348 -8.53 10.37 -1.80
C PRO A 348 -7.07 9.95 -1.92
N TRP A 349 -6.64 8.96 -1.13
CA TRP A 349 -5.26 8.45 -1.14
C TRP A 349 -4.95 7.58 -2.37
N ILE A 350 -5.95 7.14 -3.13
CA ILE A 350 -5.74 6.21 -4.26
C ILE A 350 -4.82 6.79 -5.34
N SER A 351 -4.78 8.12 -5.49
CA SER A 351 -3.90 8.79 -6.47
C SER A 351 -2.44 8.85 -6.03
N LEU A 352 -2.16 8.60 -4.75
CA LEU A 352 -0.80 8.53 -4.18
C LEU A 352 -0.31 7.08 -4.03
N TYR A 353 -1.15 6.10 -4.40
CA TYR A 353 -0.87 4.69 -4.25
C TYR A 353 -0.18 4.16 -5.50
N GLU A 354 1.11 3.82 -5.38
CA GLU A 354 2.01 3.49 -6.49
C GLU A 354 2.52 2.04 -6.44
N LYS A 355 1.93 1.17 -5.59
CA LYS A 355 2.37 -0.21 -5.46
C LYS A 355 2.12 -0.98 -6.77
N GLU A 356 3.18 -1.47 -7.37
CA GLU A 356 3.12 -2.34 -8.54
C GLU A 356 3.18 -3.83 -8.14
N LEU A 357 2.90 -4.70 -9.11
CA LEU A 357 3.10 -6.14 -8.94
C LEU A 357 4.59 -6.44 -8.77
N ASP A 358 4.91 -7.31 -7.80
CA ASP A 358 6.29 -7.72 -7.56
C ASP A 358 6.78 -8.59 -8.73
N ALA A 359 7.93 -8.22 -9.31
CA ALA A 359 8.49 -8.89 -10.50
C ALA A 359 8.81 -10.38 -10.29
N GLN A 360 8.82 -10.86 -9.04
CA GLN A 360 9.08 -12.26 -8.69
C GLN A 360 7.83 -13.15 -8.82
N ASP A 361 6.63 -12.57 -8.83
CA ASP A 361 5.35 -13.32 -8.87
C ASP A 361 4.88 -13.54 -10.32
N VAL A 362 5.77 -14.13 -11.13
CA VAL A 362 5.58 -14.30 -12.59
C VAL A 362 4.36 -15.16 -12.91
N ASP A 363 4.17 -16.24 -12.16
CA ASP A 363 3.09 -17.19 -12.38
C ASP A 363 1.71 -16.63 -11.96
N TYR A 364 1.67 -15.78 -10.94
CA TYR A 364 0.49 -14.97 -10.64
C TYR A 364 0.18 -14.02 -11.81
N CYS A 365 1.19 -13.29 -12.30
CA CYS A 365 1.00 -12.33 -13.40
C CYS A 365 0.41 -13.00 -14.67
N GLU A 366 0.84 -14.22 -15.01
CA GLU A 366 0.30 -14.97 -16.14
C GLU A 366 -1.15 -15.41 -15.93
N LEU A 367 -1.46 -15.92 -14.73
CA LEU A 367 -2.80 -16.36 -14.37
C LEU A 367 -3.76 -15.16 -14.29
N GLU A 368 -3.32 -14.05 -13.71
CA GLU A 368 -4.08 -12.81 -13.58
C GLU A 368 -4.52 -12.31 -14.96
N LYS A 369 -3.60 -12.23 -15.93
CA LYS A 369 -3.93 -11.82 -17.30
C LYS A 369 -5.01 -12.70 -17.89
N THR A 370 -4.84 -14.02 -17.78
CA THR A 370 -5.81 -14.99 -18.33
C THR A 370 -7.20 -14.83 -17.72
N VAL A 371 -7.27 -14.67 -16.38
CA VAL A 371 -8.55 -14.59 -15.65
C VAL A 371 -9.21 -13.22 -15.78
N ASN A 372 -8.44 -12.15 -15.62
CA ASN A 372 -8.98 -10.79 -15.55
C ASN A 372 -9.23 -10.16 -16.94
N GLU A 373 -8.69 -10.74 -18.01
CA GLU A 373 -9.03 -10.39 -19.40
C GLU A 373 -10.12 -11.30 -19.99
N GLU A 374 -10.54 -12.36 -19.27
CA GLU A 374 -11.62 -13.24 -19.72
C GLU A 374 -12.93 -12.46 -19.89
N GLU A 375 -13.63 -12.74 -20.99
CA GLU A 375 -14.93 -12.16 -21.29
C GLU A 375 -16.00 -12.57 -20.28
N TRP A 376 -17.08 -11.80 -20.21
CA TRP A 376 -18.21 -12.14 -19.36
C TRP A 376 -18.84 -13.46 -19.78
N LEU A 377 -18.91 -14.42 -18.86
CA LEU A 377 -19.71 -15.61 -19.09
C LEU A 377 -21.20 -15.22 -18.97
N THR A 378 -21.93 -15.38 -20.07
CA THR A 378 -23.37 -15.10 -20.16
C THR A 378 -24.11 -16.43 -20.30
N LEU A 379 -25.25 -16.56 -19.62
CA LEU A 379 -26.09 -17.76 -19.65
C LEU A 379 -27.05 -17.81 -20.84
#